data_AF-A0A948VLJ8-F1
#
_entry.id   AF-A0A948VLJ8-F1
#
_cell.length_a   1.000
_cell.length_b   1.000
_cell.length_c   1.000
_cell.angle_alpha   90.00
_cell.angle_beta   90.00
_cell.angle_gamma   90.00
#
_symmetry.space_group_name_H-M   'P 1'
#
loop_
_entity.id
_entity.type
_entity.pdbx_description
1 polymer ?
#
loop_
_entity_poly.entity_id
_entity_poly.type
_entity_poly.pdbx_seq_one_letter_code
_entity_poly.pdbx_strand_id
1 'polypeptide(L)'
;MGIGIINRGVLILQNGVLEIFGHKGYAENDSWFINLMLGAFVEVIPEPASPEIEAVITQDIAEGKWDKIDHIVVSPNVALRLYLEGKITSTHIRSADTTDSAVVFNKVQFKGQHSLCSFMVVVRQTDVNVATMDRNGYIV
;
A
#
# COMPACT_ATOMS: atom_id res chain seq x y z
N MET A 1 18.30 -12.29 8.10
CA MET A 1 17.67 -13.05 6.99
C MET A 1 16.82 -12.10 6.16
N GLY A 2 17.20 -11.83 4.91
CA GLY A 2 16.39 -11.04 3.98
C GLY A 2 16.75 -11.40 2.55
N ILE A 3 15.85 -12.09 1.84
CA ILE A 3 15.91 -12.25 0.39
C ILE A 3 14.49 -12.04 -0.12
N GLY A 4 14.30 -11.09 -1.03
CA GLY A 4 13.04 -10.86 -1.73
C GLY A 4 13.30 -10.30 -3.13
N ILE A 5 13.03 -11.09 -4.16
CA ILE A 5 12.87 -10.67 -5.56
C ILE A 5 11.65 -11.43 -6.08
N ILE A 6 10.62 -10.74 -6.59
CA ILE A 6 9.71 -11.36 -7.57
C ILE A 6 9.44 -10.38 -8.71
N ASN A 7 9.86 -10.78 -9.92
CA ASN A 7 9.96 -9.94 -11.11
C ASN A 7 8.82 -10.24 -12.09
N ARG A 8 7.96 -9.23 -12.31
CA ARG A 8 7.08 -8.91 -13.46
C ARG A 8 5.97 -7.97 -12.96
N GLY A 9 6.34 -6.76 -12.50
CA GLY A 9 5.45 -5.80 -11.80
C GLY A 9 6.06 -5.24 -10.50
N VAL A 10 7.32 -4.82 -10.57
CA VAL A 10 8.39 -4.94 -9.55
C VAL A 10 8.01 -4.62 -8.08
N LEU A 11 8.14 -5.64 -7.23
CA LEU A 11 8.22 -5.61 -5.76
C LEU A 11 9.55 -6.25 -5.30
N ILE A 12 10.41 -5.54 -4.58
CA ILE A 12 11.71 -6.04 -4.12
C ILE A 12 11.90 -5.69 -2.64
N LEU A 13 12.24 -6.68 -1.79
CA LEU A 13 12.64 -6.43 -0.41
C LEU A 13 14.06 -6.94 -0.20
N GLN A 14 15.04 -6.04 -0.23
CA GLN A 14 16.46 -6.36 -0.11
C GLN A 14 17.10 -5.52 0.99
N ASN A 15 17.78 -6.16 1.94
CA ASN A 15 18.48 -5.47 3.04
C ASN A 15 17.56 -4.48 3.83
N GLY A 16 16.27 -4.80 3.98
CA GLY A 16 15.29 -3.93 4.65
C GLY A 16 14.71 -2.82 3.77
N VAL A 17 15.22 -2.66 2.55
CA VAL A 17 14.71 -1.70 1.56
C VAL A 17 13.60 -2.33 0.74
N LEU A 18 12.42 -1.72 0.78
CA LEU A 18 11.29 -2.07 -0.07
C LEU A 18 11.30 -1.20 -1.33
N GLU A 19 11.24 -1.83 -2.50
CA GLU A 19 11.00 -1.20 -3.79
C GLU A 19 9.65 -1.62 -4.37
N ILE A 20 8.83 -0.66 -4.79
CA ILE A 20 7.53 -0.86 -5.44
C ILE A 20 7.47 -0.03 -6.71
N PHE A 21 7.36 -0.65 -7.89
CA PHE A 21 7.34 0.04 -9.19
C PHE A 21 8.45 1.11 -9.31
N GLY A 22 9.68 0.82 -8.86
CA GLY A 22 10.82 1.73 -8.88
C GLY A 22 10.92 2.71 -7.69
N HIS A 23 9.95 2.74 -6.78
CA HIS A 23 9.92 3.62 -5.60
C HIS A 23 10.51 2.90 -4.38
N LYS A 24 11.47 3.51 -3.67
CA LYS A 24 12.24 2.87 -2.58
C LYS A 24 12.03 3.52 -1.21
N GLY A 25 11.97 2.72 -0.15
CA GLY A 25 12.04 3.19 1.24
C GLY A 25 12.39 2.12 2.28
N TYR A 26 12.84 2.55 3.46
CA TYR A 26 13.21 1.70 4.60
C TYR A 26 13.11 2.41 5.96
N ALA A 27 13.17 1.62 7.05
CA ALA A 27 13.25 2.07 8.44
C ALA A 27 14.64 1.84 9.02
N GLU A 28 15.17 2.77 9.82
CA GLU A 28 16.39 2.59 10.61
C GLU A 28 16.32 3.41 11.92
N ASN A 29 16.51 2.76 13.08
CA ASN A 29 16.65 3.40 14.40
C ASN A 29 15.61 4.50 14.69
N ASP A 30 14.32 4.16 14.55
CA ASP A 30 13.16 5.06 14.71
C ASP A 30 12.99 6.17 13.65
N SER A 31 13.91 6.25 12.69
CA SER A 31 13.89 7.18 11.56
C SER A 31 13.52 6.46 10.26
N TRP A 32 12.88 7.17 9.33
CA TRP A 32 12.49 6.60 8.03
C TRP A 32 13.17 7.32 6.89
N PHE A 33 13.49 6.57 5.83
CA PHE A 33 14.22 7.08 4.70
C PHE A 33 13.49 6.73 3.40
N ILE A 34 13.21 7.75 2.58
CA ILE A 34 12.60 7.61 1.25
C ILE A 34 13.54 8.21 0.21
N ASN A 35 13.64 7.56 -0.95
CA ASN A 35 14.41 8.08 -2.08
C ASN A 35 13.56 9.09 -2.87
N LEU A 36 13.85 10.38 -2.73
CA LEU A 36 13.21 11.48 -3.47
C LEU A 36 14.04 11.84 -4.70
N MET A 37 14.20 10.87 -5.63
CA MET A 37 15.00 10.97 -6.87
C MET A 37 16.51 11.23 -6.66
N LEU A 38 17.33 10.82 -7.64
CA LEU A 38 18.78 11.04 -7.69
C LEU A 38 19.61 10.38 -6.57
N GLY A 39 19.05 9.39 -5.86
CA GLY A 39 19.80 8.64 -4.84
C GLY A 39 20.00 9.39 -3.52
N ALA A 40 19.33 10.54 -3.35
CA ALA A 40 19.25 11.22 -2.06
C ALA A 40 18.16 10.55 -1.21
N PHE A 41 18.55 10.04 -0.04
CA PHE A 41 17.63 9.59 0.99
C PHE A 41 17.40 10.75 1.95
N VAL A 42 16.13 11.09 2.13
CA VAL A 42 15.73 12.11 3.11
C VAL A 42 15.13 11.38 4.30
N GLU A 43 15.61 11.73 5.50
CA GLU A 43 14.95 11.34 6.73
C GLU A 43 13.58 12.02 6.78
N VAL A 44 12.53 11.23 6.82
CA VAL A 44 11.16 11.69 6.85
C VAL A 44 10.44 11.06 8.04
N ILE A 45 9.53 11.80 8.64
CA ILE A 45 8.45 11.20 9.40
C ILE A 45 7.33 11.03 8.37
N PRO A 46 7.17 9.83 7.77
CA PRO A 46 6.21 9.66 6.69
C PRO A 46 4.83 9.95 7.25
N GLU A 47 4.09 10.84 6.59
CA GLU A 47 2.68 11.00 6.90
C GLU A 47 2.00 9.64 6.72
N PRO A 48 1.28 9.11 7.73
CA PRO A 48 0.70 7.79 7.66
C PRO A 48 -0.33 7.72 6.52
N ALA A 49 -0.33 6.62 5.77
CA ALA A 49 -1.28 6.42 4.67
C ALA A 49 -2.63 5.90 5.16
N SER A 50 -2.68 5.25 6.33
CA SER A 50 -3.92 4.67 6.85
C SER A 50 -5.05 5.68 7.05
N PRO A 51 -4.83 6.89 7.61
CA PRO A 51 -5.92 7.87 7.75
C PRO A 51 -6.54 8.30 6.42
N GLU A 52 -5.73 8.42 5.35
CA GLU A 52 -6.20 8.74 3.99
C GLU A 52 -7.13 7.63 3.47
N ILE A 53 -6.71 6.37 3.63
CA ILE A 53 -7.47 5.19 3.22
C ILE A 53 -8.75 5.02 4.05
N GLU A 54 -8.63 5.15 5.38
CA GLU A 54 -9.75 5.06 6.32
C GLU A 54 -10.81 6.14 6.04
N ALA A 55 -10.38 7.35 5.62
CA ALA A 55 -11.29 8.43 5.22
C ALA A 55 -12.09 8.07 3.96
N VAL A 56 -11.43 7.55 2.91
CA VAL A 56 -12.11 7.12 1.67
C VAL A 56 -13.13 6.00 1.98
N ILE A 57 -12.71 4.96 2.71
CA ILE A 57 -13.61 3.87 3.11
C ILE A 57 -14.82 4.41 3.89
N THR A 58 -14.59 5.30 4.84
CA THR A 58 -15.65 5.87 5.68
C THR A 58 -16.63 6.70 4.85
N GLN A 59 -16.13 7.47 3.89
CA GLN A 59 -16.97 8.24 2.98
C GLN A 59 -17.86 7.33 2.14
N ASP A 60 -17.31 6.30 1.51
CA ASP A 60 -18.07 5.40 0.64
C ASP A 60 -19.13 4.59 1.43
N ILE A 61 -18.82 4.22 2.67
CA ILE A 61 -19.80 3.63 3.59
C ILE A 61 -20.93 4.62 3.89
N ALA A 62 -20.60 5.87 4.20
CA ALA A 62 -21.60 6.90 4.52
C ALA A 62 -22.52 7.19 3.31
N GLU A 63 -22.01 7.03 2.09
CA GLU A 63 -22.77 7.12 0.85
C GLU A 63 -23.60 5.86 0.52
N GLY A 64 -23.56 4.84 1.39
CA GLY A 64 -24.34 3.60 1.25
C GLY A 64 -23.76 2.62 0.24
N LYS A 65 -22.48 2.72 -0.10
CA LYS A 65 -21.81 1.90 -1.12
C LYS A 65 -21.01 0.72 -0.55
N TRP A 66 -21.17 0.42 0.74
CA TRP A 66 -20.39 -0.62 1.44
C TRP A 66 -20.38 -1.98 0.72
N ASP A 67 -21.53 -2.40 0.19
CA ASP A 67 -21.71 -3.67 -0.52
C ASP A 67 -21.00 -3.71 -1.89
N LYS A 68 -20.59 -2.55 -2.40
CA LYS A 68 -19.85 -2.42 -3.67
C LYS A 68 -18.34 -2.40 -3.49
N ILE A 69 -17.84 -2.10 -2.29
CA ILE A 69 -16.39 -2.03 -2.03
C ILE A 69 -15.83 -3.46 -2.03
N ASP A 70 -15.03 -3.79 -3.03
CA ASP A 70 -14.36 -5.08 -3.15
C ASP A 70 -12.89 -5.00 -2.70
N HIS A 71 -12.19 -3.94 -3.12
CA HIS A 71 -10.79 -3.71 -2.77
C HIS A 71 -10.44 -2.21 -2.74
N ILE A 72 -9.26 -1.91 -2.21
CA ILE A 72 -8.68 -0.57 -2.18
C ILE A 72 -7.57 -0.53 -3.22
N VAL A 73 -7.65 0.39 -4.17
CA VAL A 73 -6.54 0.67 -5.08
C VAL A 73 -5.67 1.78 -4.51
N VAL A 74 -4.36 1.60 -4.55
CA VAL A 74 -3.40 2.60 -4.09
C VAL A 74 -2.26 2.79 -5.10
N SER A 75 -1.70 4.00 -5.14
CA SER A 75 -0.50 4.28 -5.90
C SER A 75 0.75 3.65 -5.25
N PRO A 76 1.87 3.47 -5.98
CA PRO A 76 3.10 2.92 -5.42
C PRO A 76 3.63 3.70 -4.21
N ASN A 77 3.45 5.03 -4.22
CA ASN A 77 3.85 5.91 -3.12
C ASN A 77 3.04 5.65 -1.85
N VAL A 78 1.73 5.44 -1.98
CA VAL A 78 0.87 5.11 -0.84
C VAL A 78 1.20 3.72 -0.30
N ALA A 79 1.45 2.75 -1.17
CA ALA A 79 1.88 1.42 -0.76
C ALA A 79 3.23 1.45 -0.01
N LEU A 80 4.16 2.28 -0.47
CA LEU A 80 5.43 2.49 0.24
C LEU A 80 5.17 3.09 1.63
N ARG A 81 4.34 4.14 1.74
CA ARG A 81 3.93 4.72 3.03
C ARG A 81 3.26 3.68 3.94
N LEU A 82 2.41 2.80 3.42
CA LEU A 82 1.78 1.72 4.19
C LEU A 82 2.80 0.70 4.72
N TYR A 83 3.82 0.37 3.93
CA TYR A 83 4.92 -0.47 4.41
C TYR A 83 5.71 0.23 5.53
N LEU A 84 6.03 1.51 5.34
CA LEU A 84 6.72 2.32 6.35
C LEU A 84 5.86 2.51 7.62
N GLU A 85 4.53 2.54 7.50
CA GLU A 85 3.63 2.55 8.65
C GLU A 85 3.53 1.17 9.34
N GLY A 86 4.12 0.12 8.76
CA GLY A 86 4.02 -1.26 9.26
C GLY A 86 2.67 -1.93 8.98
N LYS A 87 1.81 -1.32 8.16
CA LYS A 87 0.52 -1.89 7.74
C LYS A 87 0.71 -3.01 6.73
N ILE A 88 1.56 -2.77 5.74
CA ILE A 88 2.08 -3.82 4.87
C ILE A 88 3.34 -4.36 5.56
N THR A 89 3.22 -5.54 6.17
CA THR A 89 4.36 -6.19 6.84
C THR A 89 5.14 -7.11 5.89
N SER A 90 6.31 -7.58 6.31
CA SER A 90 7.07 -8.58 5.56
C SER A 90 6.30 -9.88 5.29
N THR A 91 5.29 -10.21 6.10
CA THR A 91 4.40 -11.35 5.86
C THR A 91 3.49 -11.09 4.67
N HIS A 92 2.90 -9.89 4.59
CA HIS A 92 2.07 -9.49 3.44
C HIS A 92 2.87 -9.49 2.15
N ILE A 93 4.10 -8.98 2.18
CA ILE A 93 5.03 -8.98 1.02
C ILE A 93 5.31 -10.39 0.53
N ARG A 94 5.55 -11.33 1.45
CA ARG A 94 5.82 -12.74 1.09
C ARG A 94 4.62 -13.47 0.50
N SER A 95 3.40 -13.03 0.81
CA SER A 95 2.15 -13.64 0.35
C SER A 95 1.40 -12.79 -0.67
N ALA A 96 2.06 -11.78 -1.26
CA ALA A 96 1.43 -10.90 -2.23
C ALA A 96 1.28 -11.60 -3.59
N ASP A 97 0.13 -11.44 -4.22
CA ASP A 97 -0.07 -11.86 -5.61
C ASP A 97 0.47 -10.76 -6.54
N THR A 98 1.09 -11.14 -7.66
CA THR A 98 1.69 -10.19 -8.60
C THR A 98 1.27 -10.47 -10.03
N THR A 99 1.04 -9.39 -10.78
CA THR A 99 0.83 -9.40 -12.23
C THR A 99 1.72 -8.34 -12.87
N ASP A 100 1.84 -8.34 -14.19
CA ASP A 100 2.65 -7.37 -14.95
C ASP A 100 2.34 -5.90 -14.60
N SER A 101 1.13 -5.61 -14.11
CA SER A 101 0.66 -4.25 -13.82
C SER A 101 0.25 -4.00 -12.37
N ALA A 102 0.24 -5.01 -11.49
CA ALA A 102 -0.24 -4.84 -10.12
C ALA A 102 0.44 -5.76 -9.09
N VAL A 103 0.45 -5.29 -7.85
CA VAL A 103 0.80 -6.07 -6.65
C VAL A 103 -0.41 -6.08 -5.72
N VAL A 104 -0.82 -7.25 -5.27
CA VAL A 104 -2.03 -7.42 -4.45
C VAL A 104 -1.65 -7.91 -3.07
N PHE A 105 -1.91 -7.09 -2.06
CA PHE A 105 -1.78 -7.45 -0.66
C PHE A 105 -3.13 -7.89 -0.11
N ASN A 106 -3.23 -9.16 0.24
CA ASN A 106 -4.44 -9.73 0.79
C ASN A 106 -4.59 -9.39 2.29
N LYS A 107 -5.81 -8.99 2.68
CA LYS A 107 -6.23 -8.81 4.09
C LYS A 107 -5.41 -7.77 4.89
N VAL A 108 -5.14 -6.61 4.31
CA VAL A 108 -4.56 -5.47 5.03
C VAL A 108 -5.61 -4.87 5.97
N GLN A 109 -5.23 -4.62 7.22
CA GLN A 109 -6.16 -4.17 8.26
C GLN A 109 -6.18 -2.64 8.42
N PHE A 110 -7.40 -2.10 8.36
CA PHE A 110 -7.71 -0.69 8.59
C PHE A 110 -8.75 -0.55 9.71
N LYS A 111 -8.73 0.58 10.42
CA LYS A 111 -9.79 0.89 11.38
C LYS A 111 -11.01 1.40 10.63
N GLY A 112 -12.11 0.65 10.68
CA GLY A 112 -13.43 1.14 10.27
C GLY A 112 -14.10 1.93 11.40
N GLN A 113 -15.31 2.46 11.13
CA GLN A 113 -16.10 3.23 12.11
C GLN A 113 -16.37 2.48 13.44
N HIS A 114 -16.46 1.14 13.40
CA HIS A 114 -16.84 0.34 14.57
C HIS A 114 -15.95 -0.89 14.84
N SER A 115 -15.06 -1.26 13.92
CA SER A 115 -14.21 -2.45 14.06
C SER A 115 -13.00 -2.41 13.13
N LEU A 116 -12.05 -3.33 13.31
CA LEU A 116 -11.00 -3.58 12.33
C LEU A 116 -11.59 -4.28 11.10
N CYS A 117 -11.42 -3.68 9.94
CA CYS A 117 -11.83 -4.24 8.66
C CYS A 117 -10.60 -4.70 7.88
N SER A 118 -10.71 -5.82 7.17
CA SER A 118 -9.64 -6.33 6.31
C SER A 118 -10.04 -6.12 4.86
N PHE A 119 -9.17 -5.47 4.09
CA PHE A 119 -9.37 -5.22 2.67
C PHE A 119 -8.23 -5.82 1.85
N MET A 120 -8.54 -6.15 0.60
CA MET A 120 -7.51 -6.35 -0.41
C MET A 120 -6.96 -4.97 -0.81
N VAL A 121 -5.64 -4.81 -0.81
CA VAL A 121 -4.97 -3.59 -1.27
C VAL A 121 -4.25 -3.90 -2.57
N VAL A 122 -4.68 -3.26 -3.65
CA VAL A 122 -4.14 -3.42 -4.99
C VAL A 122 -3.27 -2.22 -5.31
N VAL A 123 -1.97 -2.46 -5.46
CA VAL A 123 -0.99 -1.44 -5.85
C VAL A 123 -0.77 -1.52 -7.34
N ARG A 124 -0.99 -0.42 -8.04
CA ARG A 124 -0.69 -0.29 -9.48
C ARG A 124 -0.38 1.15 -9.83
N GLN A 125 0.19 1.40 -11.00
CA GLN A 125 0.24 2.77 -11.52
C GLN A 125 -1.17 3.25 -11.87
N THR A 126 -1.57 4.37 -11.28
CA THR A 126 -2.91 4.94 -11.38
C THR A 126 -2.82 6.45 -11.20
N ASP A 127 -3.79 7.17 -11.77
CA ASP A 127 -3.90 8.63 -11.67
C ASP A 127 -4.45 9.10 -10.31
N VAL A 128 -4.99 8.18 -9.50
CA VAL A 128 -5.47 8.45 -8.13
C VAL A 128 -4.53 7.85 -7.09
N ASN A 129 -4.33 8.55 -5.97
CA ASN A 129 -3.49 8.04 -4.88
C ASN A 129 -4.14 6.89 -4.12
N VAL A 130 -5.42 7.03 -3.80
CA VAL A 130 -6.25 6.05 -3.07
C VAL A 130 -7.66 6.11 -3.62
N ALA A 131 -8.29 4.95 -3.82
CA ALA A 131 -9.72 4.83 -4.05
C ALA A 131 -10.23 3.46 -3.59
N THR A 132 -11.51 3.37 -3.25
CA THR A 132 -12.21 2.08 -3.19
C THR A 132 -12.67 1.69 -4.60
N MET A 133 -12.71 0.39 -4.88
CA MET A 133 -13.15 -0.13 -6.17
C MET A 133 -14.06 -1.33 -6.01
N ASP A 134 -14.97 -1.49 -6.97
CA ASP A 134 -15.86 -2.64 -7.07
C ASP A 134 -15.19 -3.84 -7.76
N ARG A 135 -15.92 -4.96 -7.80
CA ARG A 135 -15.48 -6.20 -8.47
C ARG A 135 -15.20 -6.04 -9.96
N ASN A 136 -15.76 -5.01 -10.59
CA ASN A 136 -15.59 -4.73 -12.01
C ASN A 136 -14.44 -3.74 -12.26
N GLY A 137 -13.81 -3.21 -11.21
CA GLY A 137 -12.71 -2.26 -11.28
C GLY A 137 -13.15 -0.79 -11.43
N TYR A 138 -14.42 -0.48 -11.18
CA TYR A 138 -14.90 0.90 -11.14
C TYR A 138 -14.67 1.51 -9.75
N ILE A 139 -14.28 2.79 -9.74
CA ILE A 139 -14.26 3.58 -8.51
C ILE A 139 -15.68 3.69 -7.98
N VAL A 140 -15.84 3.42 -6.69
CA VAL A 140 -17.13 3.29 -6.04
C VAL A 140 -17.73 4.64 -5.66
#